data_AF-A0A9E5LQH3-F1
#
_entry.id   AF-A0A9E5LQH3-F1
#
_cell.length_a   1.000
_cell.length_b   1.000
_cell.length_c   1.000
_cell.angle_alpha   90.00
_cell.angle_beta   90.00
_cell.angle_gamma   90.00
#
_symmetry.space_group_name_H-M   'P 1'
#
loop_
_entity.id
_entity.type
_entity.pdbx_description
1 polymer ?
#
loop_
_entity_poly.entity_id
_entity_poly.type
_entity_poly.pdbx_seq_one_letter_code
_entity_poly.pdbx_strand_id
1 'polypeptide(L)'
;MAENAALRALRLLDLVPFIVRNPGISIKELSQEFAVSQEEILKDLNLLFLCGLPGYTPLELIDISFDDDSVVVRDPQNLDMPRNFNEAEALALRVALATLLELTPTTHRNYEKIQRLSAKISTAFSSEIPINAIDFVADRERQILKTLELALNSGKDVELVYNNLARDTST
;
A
#
# COMPACT_ATOMS: atom_id res chain seq x y z
N MET A 1 3.13 -22.87 -16.61
CA MET A 1 3.40 -21.67 -17.43
C MET A 1 4.72 -21.10 -16.95
N ALA A 2 5.60 -20.65 -17.85
CA ALA A 2 6.85 -20.03 -17.42
C ALA A 2 6.51 -18.77 -16.61
N GLU A 3 7.00 -18.73 -15.38
CA GLU A 3 6.81 -17.59 -14.49
C GLU A 3 7.44 -16.34 -15.12
N ASN A 4 6.76 -15.19 -15.01
CA ASN A 4 7.32 -13.94 -15.47
C ASN A 4 8.53 -13.58 -14.61
N ALA A 5 9.73 -13.58 -15.21
CA ALA A 5 10.98 -13.31 -14.51
C ALA A 5 10.98 -11.98 -13.74
N ALA A 6 10.27 -10.96 -14.24
CA ALA A 6 10.12 -9.68 -13.53
C ALA A 6 9.32 -9.84 -12.24
N LEU A 7 8.20 -10.58 -12.27
CA LEU A 7 7.39 -10.85 -11.07
C LEU A 7 8.16 -11.67 -10.05
N ARG A 8 8.93 -12.67 -10.51
CA ARG A 8 9.81 -13.45 -9.65
C ARG A 8 10.86 -12.56 -8.97
N ALA A 9 11.51 -11.66 -9.72
CA ALA A 9 12.49 -10.74 -9.16
C ALA A 9 11.88 -9.82 -8.09
N LEU A 10 10.67 -9.29 -8.32
CA LEU A 10 9.94 -8.51 -7.33
C LEU A 10 9.69 -9.32 -6.06
N ARG A 11 9.23 -10.58 -6.19
CA ARG A 11 9.01 -11.48 -5.05
C ARG A 11 10.30 -11.72 -4.26
N LEU A 12 11.43 -11.98 -4.93
CA LEU A 12 12.72 -12.20 -4.26
C LEU A 12 13.15 -10.99 -3.43
N LEU A 13 12.98 -9.78 -3.98
CA LEU A 13 13.32 -8.54 -3.28
C LEU A 13 12.41 -8.30 -2.05
N ASP A 14 11.18 -8.79 -2.07
CA ASP A 14 10.23 -8.66 -0.96
C ASP A 14 10.40 -9.79 0.09
N LEU A 15 10.90 -10.95 -0.33
CA LEU A 15 11.06 -12.14 0.50
C LEU A 15 12.15 -11.99 1.57
N VAL A 16 13.30 -11.38 1.24
CA VAL A 16 14.40 -11.14 2.19
C VAL A 16 13.96 -10.26 3.38
N PRO A 17 13.45 -9.03 3.18
CA PRO A 17 13.06 -8.17 4.30
C PRO A 17 11.85 -8.75 5.06
N PHE A 18 11.00 -9.55 4.41
CA PHE A 18 9.91 -10.25 5.08
C PHE A 18 10.42 -11.30 6.07
N ILE A 19 11.39 -12.14 5.68
CA ILE A 19 11.96 -13.16 6.57
C ILE A 19 12.76 -12.50 7.70
N VAL A 20 13.49 -11.42 7.42
CA VAL A 20 14.21 -10.65 8.47
C VAL A 20 13.26 -10.19 9.59
N ARG A 21 12.02 -9.82 9.24
CA ARG A 21 10.99 -9.40 10.21
C ARG A 21 10.24 -10.56 10.86
N ASN A 22 10.32 -11.76 10.29
CA ASN A 22 9.64 -12.97 10.74
C ASN A 22 10.62 -14.15 10.82
N PRO A 23 11.66 -14.08 11.68
CA PRO A 23 12.67 -15.13 11.75
C PRO A 23 12.05 -16.45 12.22
N GLY A 24 12.37 -17.53 11.52
CA GLY A 24 11.87 -18.88 11.83
C GLY A 24 10.50 -19.20 11.21
N ILE A 25 10.02 -18.37 10.28
CA ILE A 25 8.82 -18.69 9.50
C ILE A 25 9.04 -19.94 8.63
N SER A 26 8.02 -20.79 8.52
CA SER A 26 8.10 -22.01 7.71
C SER A 26 7.96 -21.75 6.20
N ILE A 27 8.45 -22.68 5.39
CA ILE A 27 8.27 -22.64 3.92
C ILE A 27 6.78 -22.64 3.56
N LYS A 28 5.96 -23.36 4.33
CA LYS A 28 4.51 -23.40 4.16
C LYS A 28 3.87 -22.04 4.37
N GLU A 29 4.22 -21.33 5.43
CA GLU A 29 3.68 -19.99 5.70
C GLU A 29 4.15 -18.97 4.67
N LEU A 30 5.42 -19.02 4.25
CA LEU A 30 5.93 -18.20 3.14
C LEU A 30 5.14 -18.44 1.84
N SER A 31 4.85 -19.70 1.52
CA SER A 31 4.06 -20.04 0.33
C SER A 31 2.65 -19.43 0.36
N GLN A 32 2.05 -19.35 1.55
CA GLN A 32 0.73 -18.75 1.76
C GLN A 32 0.78 -17.22 1.66
N GLU A 33 1.77 -16.60 2.29
CA GLU A 33 1.94 -15.14 2.27
C GLU A 33 2.20 -14.61 0.86
N PHE A 34 3.08 -15.28 0.11
CA PHE A 34 3.47 -14.86 -1.23
C PHE A 34 2.60 -15.47 -2.34
N ALA A 35 1.57 -16.23 -1.97
CA ALA A 35 0.61 -16.87 -2.87
C ALA A 35 1.26 -17.71 -3.99
N VAL A 36 2.29 -18.49 -3.64
CA VAL A 36 3.08 -19.34 -4.55
C VAL A 36 3.22 -20.74 -3.97
N SER A 37 3.68 -21.71 -4.75
CA SER A 37 3.92 -23.06 -4.25
C SER A 37 5.16 -23.12 -3.33
N GLN A 38 5.20 -24.12 -2.44
CA GLN A 38 6.40 -24.37 -1.62
C GLN A 38 7.63 -24.69 -2.48
N GLU A 39 7.44 -25.36 -3.63
CA GLU A 39 8.51 -25.60 -4.60
C GLU A 39 9.09 -24.31 -5.20
N GLU A 40 8.25 -23.30 -5.43
CA GLU A 40 8.69 -21.98 -5.89
C GLU A 40 9.46 -21.24 -4.80
N ILE A 41 8.98 -21.27 -3.55
CA ILE A 41 9.73 -20.72 -2.40
C ILE A 41 11.10 -21.38 -2.26
N LEU A 42 11.18 -22.71 -2.35
CA LEU A 42 12.46 -23.42 -2.32
C LEU A 42 13.39 -22.97 -3.45
N LYS A 43 12.90 -22.84 -4.69
CA LYS A 43 13.69 -22.34 -5.83
C LYS A 43 14.16 -20.90 -5.61
N ASP A 44 13.36 -20.09 -4.93
CA ASP A 44 13.67 -18.69 -4.63
C ASP A 44 14.72 -18.55 -3.54
N LEU A 45 14.59 -19.30 -2.45
CA LEU A 45 15.59 -19.34 -1.38
C LEU A 45 16.94 -19.84 -1.92
N ASN A 46 16.94 -20.88 -2.77
CA ASN A 46 18.14 -21.36 -3.45
C ASN A 46 18.78 -20.30 -4.38
N LEU A 47 17.96 -19.46 -5.02
CA LEU A 47 18.47 -18.39 -5.87
C LEU A 47 19.05 -17.23 -5.05
N LEU A 48 18.43 -16.89 -3.91
CA LEU A 48 18.92 -15.84 -3.03
C LEU A 48 20.31 -16.14 -2.47
N PHE A 49 20.62 -17.41 -2.20
CA PHE A 49 21.98 -17.85 -1.83
C PHE A 49 23.06 -17.47 -2.85
N LEU A 50 22.68 -17.22 -4.11
CA LEU A 50 23.60 -16.85 -5.19
C LEU A 50 23.62 -15.34 -5.45
N CYS A 51 22.83 -14.56 -4.71
CA CYS A 51 22.71 -13.12 -4.86
C CYS A 51 23.56 -12.40 -3.79
N GLY A 52 24.06 -11.21 -4.13
CA GLY A 52 24.98 -10.48 -3.25
C GLY A 52 25.47 -9.17 -3.84
N LEU A 53 26.41 -8.53 -3.14
CA LEU A 53 27.08 -7.32 -3.59
C LEU A 53 28.07 -7.62 -4.74
N PRO A 54 28.38 -6.62 -5.59
CA PRO A 54 29.37 -6.78 -6.66
C PRO A 54 30.73 -7.15 -6.08
N GLY A 55 31.28 -8.30 -6.48
CA GLY A 55 32.52 -8.86 -5.93
C GLY A 55 32.47 -10.39 -5.86
N TYR A 56 31.26 -10.93 -5.62
CA TYR A 56 30.93 -12.36 -5.62
C TYR A 56 31.85 -13.23 -4.76
N THR A 57 32.47 -12.65 -3.74
CA THR A 57 33.16 -13.45 -2.72
C THR A 57 32.13 -14.08 -1.78
N PRO A 58 32.44 -15.21 -1.12
CA PRO A 58 31.49 -15.84 -0.19
C PRO A 58 31.01 -14.95 0.96
N LEU A 59 31.73 -13.87 1.26
CA LEU A 59 31.40 -12.89 2.31
C LEU A 59 30.46 -11.77 1.83
N GLU A 60 30.11 -11.75 0.55
CA GLU A 60 29.29 -10.70 -0.08
C GLU A 60 27.92 -11.23 -0.55
N LEU A 61 27.60 -12.49 -0.24
CA LEU A 61 26.33 -13.12 -0.60
C LEU A 61 25.30 -12.99 0.52
N ILE A 62 24.03 -13.10 0.16
CA ILE A 62 22.94 -13.21 1.14
C ILE A 62 23.08 -14.55 1.86
N ASP A 63 23.21 -14.51 3.19
CA ASP A 63 23.30 -15.70 4.03
C ASP A 63 21.91 -16.05 4.58
N ILE A 64 21.38 -17.19 4.13
CA ILE A 64 20.08 -17.73 4.55
C ILE A 64 20.32 -19.13 5.11
N SER A 65 19.52 -19.55 6.08
CA SER A 65 19.54 -20.88 6.65
C SER A 65 18.10 -21.38 6.67
N PHE A 66 17.82 -22.52 6.06
CA PHE A 66 16.46 -23.05 6.06
C PHE A 66 16.38 -24.57 6.02
N ASP A 67 15.28 -25.07 6.56
CA ASP A 67 14.72 -26.41 6.38
C ASP A 67 13.21 -26.28 6.06
N ASP A 68 12.46 -27.38 6.10
CA ASP A 68 11.02 -27.37 5.79
C ASP A 68 10.20 -26.54 6.80
N ASP A 69 10.64 -26.49 8.06
CA ASP A 69 9.89 -25.91 9.18
C ASP A 69 10.34 -24.48 9.53
N SER A 70 11.53 -24.06 9.12
CA SER A 70 12.13 -22.79 9.54
C SER A 70 13.02 -22.17 8.47
N VAL A 71 12.84 -20.86 8.25
CA VAL A 71 13.67 -20.02 7.38
C VAL A 71 14.21 -18.83 8.17
N VAL A 72 15.52 -18.61 8.11
CA VAL A 72 16.20 -17.50 8.80
C VAL A 72 17.21 -16.84 7.86
N VAL A 73 17.15 -15.51 7.75
CA VAL A 73 18.19 -14.71 7.08
C VAL A 73 19.22 -14.27 8.12
N ARG A 74 20.48 -14.62 7.91
CA ARG A 74 21.62 -14.24 8.77
C ARG A 74 22.28 -12.95 8.30
N ASP A 75 22.45 -12.80 6.99
CA ASP A 75 22.95 -11.58 6.36
C ASP A 75 22.09 -11.21 5.15
N PRO A 76 21.26 -10.16 5.23
CA PRO A 76 20.40 -9.70 4.14
C PRO A 76 21.13 -8.83 3.10
N GLN A 77 22.41 -8.52 3.30
CA GLN A 77 23.12 -7.48 2.55
C GLN A 77 22.32 -6.15 2.61
N ASN A 78 22.04 -5.53 1.46
CA ASN A 78 21.26 -4.29 1.36
C ASN A 78 19.75 -4.52 1.17
N LEU A 79 19.23 -5.72 1.48
CA LEU A 79 17.81 -6.08 1.33
C LEU A 79 17.11 -6.28 2.68
N ASP A 80 17.56 -5.59 3.73
CA ASP A 80 16.96 -5.62 5.07
C ASP A 80 15.66 -4.80 5.18
N MET A 81 15.39 -3.93 4.20
CA MET A 81 14.21 -3.07 4.14
C MET A 81 13.32 -3.39 2.94
N PRO A 82 11.99 -3.30 3.10
CA PRO A 82 11.06 -3.37 1.97
C PRO A 82 11.37 -2.31 0.93
N ARG A 83 11.06 -2.61 -0.33
CA ARG A 83 11.21 -1.67 -1.43
C ARG A 83 10.27 -0.48 -1.24
N ASN A 84 10.71 0.69 -1.71
CA ASN A 84 9.84 1.86 -1.81
C ASN A 84 8.80 1.70 -2.92
N PHE A 85 7.69 2.40 -2.78
CA PHE A 85 6.73 2.57 -3.87
C PHE A 85 7.40 3.30 -5.05
N ASN A 86 7.01 2.94 -6.27
CA ASN A 86 7.32 3.76 -7.43
C ASN A 86 6.38 4.98 -7.53
N GLU A 87 6.69 5.92 -8.44
CA GLU A 87 5.92 7.16 -8.61
C GLU A 87 4.43 6.89 -8.89
N ALA A 88 4.12 5.91 -9.74
CA ALA A 88 2.74 5.59 -10.11
C ALA A 88 1.97 4.97 -8.92
N GLU A 89 2.61 4.11 -8.14
CA GLU A 89 2.06 3.52 -6.92
C GLU A 89 1.84 4.59 -5.84
N ALA A 90 2.82 5.48 -5.65
CA ALA A 90 2.72 6.58 -4.69
C ALA A 90 1.58 7.54 -5.08
N LEU A 91 1.47 7.90 -6.36
CA LEU A 91 0.38 8.72 -6.89
C LEU A 91 -0.98 8.06 -6.67
N ALA A 92 -1.12 6.78 -7.07
CA ALA A 92 -2.36 6.04 -6.91
C ALA A 92 -2.77 5.94 -5.43
N LEU A 93 -1.81 5.68 -4.53
CA LEU A 93 -2.06 5.63 -3.09
C LEU A 93 -2.50 6.99 -2.54
N ARG A 94 -1.87 8.09 -2.98
CA ARG A 94 -2.26 9.44 -2.56
C ARG A 94 -3.65 9.81 -3.03
N VAL A 95 -4.02 9.48 -4.27
CA VAL A 95 -5.38 9.68 -4.79
C VAL A 95 -6.37 8.89 -3.94
N ALA A 96 -6.14 7.59 -3.71
CA ALA A 96 -7.01 6.76 -2.90
C ALA A 96 -7.17 7.28 -1.47
N LEU A 97 -6.08 7.74 -0.84
CA LEU A 97 -6.12 8.33 0.50
C LEU A 97 -6.88 9.66 0.53
N ALA A 98 -6.75 10.51 -0.49
CA ALA A 98 -7.54 11.73 -0.62
C ALA A 98 -9.04 11.41 -0.75
N THR A 99 -9.39 10.40 -1.57
CA THR A 99 -10.76 9.89 -1.68
C THR A 99 -11.29 9.39 -0.33
N LEU A 100 -10.50 8.60 0.39
CA LEU A 100 -10.87 8.07 1.70
C LEU A 100 -11.06 9.17 2.74
N LEU A 101 -10.20 10.20 2.76
CA LEU A 101 -10.35 11.35 3.67
C LEU A 101 -11.64 12.11 3.42
N GLU A 102 -11.99 12.28 2.15
CA GLU A 102 -13.17 13.02 1.75
C GLU A 102 -14.47 12.30 2.11
N LEU A 103 -14.52 10.99 1.84
CA LEU A 103 -15.68 10.14 2.06
C LEU A 103 -15.84 9.68 3.53
N THR A 104 -14.80 9.74 4.34
CA THR A 104 -14.85 9.29 5.74
C THR A 104 -15.28 10.44 6.65
N PRO A 105 -16.39 10.32 7.41
CA PRO A 105 -16.78 11.32 8.39
C PRO A 105 -15.70 11.53 9.46
N THR A 106 -15.55 12.77 9.95
CA THR A 106 -14.56 13.12 10.99
C THR A 106 -14.79 12.35 12.30
N THR A 107 -16.01 11.90 12.56
CA THR A 107 -16.39 11.09 13.72
C THR A 107 -15.99 9.62 13.61
N HIS A 108 -15.59 9.16 12.42
CA HIS A 108 -15.24 7.76 12.19
C HIS A 108 -13.89 7.42 12.84
N ARG A 109 -13.80 6.26 13.51
CA ARG A 109 -12.62 5.79 14.26
C ARG A 109 -11.30 5.76 13.47
N ASN A 110 -11.37 5.66 12.14
CA ASN A 110 -10.20 5.58 11.27
C ASN A 110 -9.83 6.93 10.63
N TYR A 111 -10.63 7.99 10.79
CA TYR A 111 -10.37 9.29 10.15
C TYR A 111 -8.94 9.79 10.45
N GLU A 112 -8.58 9.84 11.73
CA GLU A 112 -7.24 10.20 12.21
C GLU A 112 -6.12 9.31 11.62
N LYS A 113 -6.39 8.01 11.44
CA LYS A 113 -5.41 7.08 10.86
C LYS A 113 -5.19 7.36 9.39
N ILE A 114 -6.26 7.62 8.64
CA ILE A 114 -6.20 7.98 7.21
C ILE A 114 -5.46 9.32 7.06
N GLN A 115 -5.74 10.30 7.92
CA GLN A 115 -5.08 11.61 7.90
C GLN A 115 -3.58 11.48 8.16
N ARG A 116 -3.18 10.73 9.19
CA ARG A 116 -1.75 10.48 9.48
C ARG A 116 -1.06 9.73 8.36
N LEU A 117 -1.72 8.73 7.77
CA LEU A 117 -1.15 7.98 6.65
C LEU A 117 -0.98 8.88 5.41
N SER A 118 -1.98 9.70 5.08
CA SER A 118 -1.91 10.68 3.99
C SER A 118 -0.75 11.65 4.18
N ALA A 119 -0.55 12.17 5.41
CA ALA A 119 0.59 13.02 5.72
C ALA A 119 1.92 12.28 5.55
N LYS A 120 2.04 11.05 6.08
CA LYS A 120 3.25 10.23 5.97
C LYS A 120 3.63 9.96 4.51
N ILE A 121 2.68 9.54 3.69
CA ILE A 121 2.90 9.28 2.26
C ILE A 121 3.26 10.58 1.54
N SER A 122 2.58 11.69 1.82
CA SER A 122 2.90 12.98 1.21
C SER A 122 4.31 13.47 1.53
N THR A 123 4.80 13.22 2.75
CA THR A 123 6.19 13.56 3.12
C THR A 123 7.23 12.67 2.45
N ALA A 124 6.96 11.36 2.38
CA ALA A 124 7.91 10.38 1.83
C ALA A 124 8.16 10.57 0.32
N PHE A 125 7.18 11.11 -0.43
CA PHE A 125 7.24 11.29 -1.89
C PHE A 125 7.09 12.77 -2.30
N SER A 126 7.53 13.69 -1.44
CA SER A 126 7.33 15.14 -1.60
C SER A 126 8.10 15.77 -2.76
N SER A 127 9.26 15.23 -3.12
CA SER A 127 10.10 15.71 -4.23
C SER A 127 9.51 15.42 -5.61
N GLU A 128 8.65 14.40 -5.70
CA GLU A 128 8.09 13.89 -6.96
C GLU A 128 6.69 14.46 -7.22
N ILE A 129 5.89 14.63 -6.16
CA ILE A 129 4.52 15.14 -6.25
C ILE A 129 4.33 16.19 -5.13
N PRO A 130 4.06 17.47 -5.45
CA PRO A 130 3.91 18.52 -4.43
C PRO A 130 2.84 18.21 -3.39
N ILE A 131 3.05 18.71 -2.18
CA ILE A 131 2.04 18.65 -1.11
C ILE A 131 0.80 19.42 -1.58
N ASN A 132 -0.39 18.82 -1.46
CA ASN A 132 -1.68 19.31 -1.96
C ASN A 132 -1.85 19.34 -3.48
N ALA A 133 -0.99 18.70 -4.27
CA ALA A 133 -1.19 18.56 -5.72
C ALA A 133 -2.45 17.75 -6.10
N ILE A 134 -2.96 16.96 -5.15
CA ILE A 134 -4.16 16.13 -5.31
C ILE A 134 -5.23 16.73 -4.42
N ASP A 135 -6.13 17.48 -5.03
CA ASP A 135 -7.37 17.91 -4.40
C ASP A 135 -8.48 16.97 -4.88
N PHE A 136 -9.05 16.23 -3.95
CA PHE A 136 -10.19 15.35 -4.22
C PHE A 136 -11.38 15.91 -3.46
N VAL A 137 -12.27 16.57 -4.20
CA VAL A 137 -13.55 17.04 -3.68
C VAL A 137 -14.61 16.06 -4.17
N ALA A 138 -15.26 15.37 -3.25
CA ALA A 138 -16.41 14.55 -3.58
C ALA A 138 -17.55 15.49 -3.96
N ASP A 139 -17.90 15.42 -5.23
CA ASP A 139 -18.82 16.30 -5.96
C ASP A 139 -20.18 16.48 -5.26
N ARG A 140 -20.69 17.72 -5.28
CA ARG A 140 -22.04 18.23 -4.92
C ARG A 140 -22.70 17.82 -3.60
N GLU A 141 -22.75 16.54 -3.26
CA GLU A 141 -23.45 15.97 -2.10
C GLU A 141 -22.84 16.46 -0.78
N ARG A 142 -21.52 16.62 -0.72
CA ARG A 142 -20.85 17.14 0.49
C ARG A 142 -21.14 18.62 0.72
N GLN A 143 -21.32 19.40 -0.34
CA GLN A 143 -21.79 20.78 -0.24
C GLN A 143 -23.25 20.84 0.21
N ILE A 144 -24.10 19.95 -0.29
CA ILE A 144 -25.50 19.83 0.16
C ILE A 144 -25.55 19.45 1.64
N LEU A 145 -24.83 18.40 2.05
CA LEU A 145 -24.80 17.93 3.44
C LEU A 145 -24.25 18.99 4.40
N LYS A 146 -23.18 19.70 4.03
CA LYS A 146 -22.63 20.79 4.83
C LYS A 146 -23.62 21.94 4.98
N THR A 147 -24.34 22.29 3.91
CA THR A 147 -25.41 23.31 3.95
C THR A 147 -26.58 22.85 4.84
N LEU A 148 -26.98 21.59 4.76
CA LEU A 148 -28.02 21.01 5.60
C LEU A 148 -27.63 20.97 7.09
N GLU A 149 -26.40 20.55 7.42
CA GLU A 149 -25.88 20.58 8.80
C GLU A 149 -25.88 22.00 9.38
N LEU A 150 -25.45 23.00 8.60
CA LEU A 150 -25.48 24.39 9.02
C LEU A 150 -26.91 24.90 9.24
N ALA A 151 -27.85 24.53 8.36
CA ALA A 151 -29.25 24.92 8.48
C ALA A 151 -29.90 24.28 9.72
N LEU A 152 -29.66 22.99 9.98
CA LEU A 152 -30.14 22.28 11.16
C LEU A 152 -29.59 22.90 12.46
N ASN A 153 -28.28 23.16 12.52
CA ASN A 153 -27.65 23.75 13.71
C ASN A 153 -28.06 25.21 13.96
N SER A 154 -28.48 25.94 12.92
CA SER A 154 -28.91 27.34 13.02
C SER A 154 -30.43 27.54 13.02
N GLY A 155 -31.20 26.45 12.96
CA GLY A 155 -32.67 26.50 12.92
C GLY A 155 -33.22 27.23 11.70
N LYS A 156 -32.57 27.10 10.55
CA LYS A 156 -32.94 27.76 9.30
C LYS A 156 -33.60 26.80 8.32
N ASP A 157 -34.52 27.34 7.52
CA ASP A 157 -35.11 26.62 6.40
C ASP A 157 -34.12 26.53 5.23
N VAL A 158 -34.31 25.50 4.39
CA VAL A 158 -33.50 25.22 3.20
C VAL A 158 -34.40 25.05 1.98
N GLU A 159 -34.03 25.73 0.90
CA GLU A 159 -34.67 25.57 -0.41
C GLU A 159 -33.99 24.42 -1.16
N LEU A 160 -34.80 23.46 -1.62
CA LEU A 160 -34.34 22.24 -2.28
C LEU A 160 -34.83 22.26 -3.73
N VAL A 161 -33.89 22.20 -4.67
CA VAL A 161 -34.19 21.97 -6.08
C VAL A 161 -33.99 20.48 -6.38
N TYR A 162 -35.08 19.78 -6.66
CA TYR A 162 -35.13 18.35 -6.89
C TYR A 162 -35.41 18.04 -8.35
N ASN A 163 -34.50 17.32 -9.00
CA ASN A 163 -34.69 16.86 -10.38
C ASN A 163 -35.59 15.62 -10.39
N ASN A 164 -36.69 15.68 -11.13
CA ASN A 164 -37.59 14.53 -11.28
C ASN A 164 -36.95 13.48 -12.22
N LEU A 165 -36.89 12.23 -11.78
CA LEU A 165 -36.26 11.14 -12.55
C LEU A 165 -37.08 10.70 -13.78
N ALA A 166 -38.39 10.98 -13.79
CA ALA A 166 -39.31 10.57 -14.85
C ALA A 166 -39.76 11.72 -15.76
N ARG A 167 -39.46 12.97 -15.39
CA ARG A 167 -39.79 14.17 -16.16
C ARG A 167 -38.59 15.10 -16.11
N ASP A 168 -38.17 15.63 -17.26
CA ASP A 168 -37.04 16.57 -17.35
C ASP A 168 -37.46 17.96 -16.83
N THR A 169 -37.77 18.02 -15.54
CA THR A 169 -38.28 19.18 -14.78
C THR A 169 -37.70 19.16 -13.38
N SER A 170 -37.22 20.31 -12.90
CA SER A 170 -36.77 20.52 -11.52
C SER A 170 -37.86 21.23 -10.71
N THR A 171 -38.06 20.85 -9.44
CA THR A 171 -39.02 21.49 -8.50
C THR A 171 -38.33 21.85 -7.20
#